data_AF-A0A7X9FUZ3-F1
#
_entry.id   AF-A0A7X9FUZ3-F1
#
_cell.length_a   1.000
_cell.length_b   1.000
_cell.length_c   1.000
_cell.angle_alpha   90.00
_cell.angle_beta   90.00
_cell.angle_gamma   90.00
#
_symmetry.space_group_name_H-M   'P 1'
#
loop_
_entity.id
_entity.type
_entity.pdbx_description
1 polymer ?
#
loop_
_entity_poly.entity_id
_entity_poly.type
_entity_poly.pdbx_seq_one_letter_code
_entity_poly.pdbx_strand_id
1 'polypeptide(L)'
;MEMDQALQDIQYVRSIIERFEHTKERPSSTLNARIQLILQSGAFAGSLTVVISEIFDNHLPTRLLLEAGSDRLFQLVSLFCMAIVIALLIGGLYTVLWYGARQEKESLAEYIARNFRRFARLSFASDLLVKYITIAILVIAPAPQWIAALLLVFIADYLFQGRFFLYSVRMSLVFGIVCVFAAAAHVALSIHSILPATILFSILSLGSIIIAALQLRALLRSNEREGA
;
A
#
# COMPACT_ATOMS: atom_id res chain seq x y z
N MET A 1 15.17 -7.33 27.13
CA MET A 1 16.35 -6.44 26.94
C MET A 1 16.81 -6.40 25.48
N GLU A 2 16.76 -7.51 24.74
CA GLU A 2 17.16 -7.53 23.32
C GLU A 2 16.13 -6.92 22.34
N MET A 3 14.83 -6.98 22.67
CA MET A 3 13.77 -6.43 21.81
C MET A 3 13.78 -4.88 21.76
N ASP A 4 14.15 -4.22 22.87
CA ASP A 4 14.26 -2.75 22.92
C ASP A 4 15.47 -2.25 22.13
N GLN A 5 16.55 -3.02 22.07
CA GLN A 5 17.74 -2.72 21.26
C GLN A 5 17.44 -2.88 19.75
N ALA A 6 16.74 -3.95 19.35
CA ALA A 6 16.32 -4.12 17.97
C ALA A 6 15.36 -3.02 17.49
N LEU A 7 14.43 -2.58 18.36
CA LEU A 7 13.56 -1.43 18.12
C LEU A 7 14.35 -0.12 18.02
N GLN A 8 15.37 0.07 18.86
CA GLN A 8 16.26 1.23 18.80
C GLN A 8 17.10 1.26 17.52
N ASP A 9 17.60 0.12 17.04
CA ASP A 9 18.40 0.06 15.81
C ASP A 9 17.56 0.39 14.56
N ILE A 10 16.32 -0.12 14.50
CA ILE A 10 15.39 0.22 13.42
C ILE A 10 15.01 1.71 13.47
N GLN A 11 14.80 2.26 14.68
CA GLN A 11 14.56 3.70 14.87
C GLN A 11 15.80 4.53 14.52
N TYR A 12 17.00 4.05 14.82
CA TYR A 12 18.26 4.75 14.57
C TYR A 12 18.56 4.84 13.08
N VAL A 13 18.48 3.72 12.34
CA VAL A 13 18.64 3.67 10.87
C VAL A 13 17.63 4.60 10.20
N ARG A 14 16.38 4.63 10.68
CA ARG A 14 15.35 5.50 10.11
C ARG A 14 15.52 6.97 10.50
N SER A 15 15.97 7.26 11.73
CA SER A 15 16.24 8.63 12.18
C SER A 15 17.44 9.26 11.47
N ILE A 16 18.41 8.45 11.04
CA ILE A 16 19.50 8.89 10.17
C ILE A 16 18.95 9.22 8.77
N ILE A 17 18.04 8.39 8.24
CA ILE A 17 17.35 8.68 6.98
C ILE A 17 16.52 9.97 7.10
N GLU A 18 15.79 10.16 8.21
CA GLU A 18 14.98 11.38 8.48
C GLU A 18 15.84 12.63 8.68
N ARG A 19 17.01 12.53 9.35
CA ARG A 19 17.96 13.65 9.48
C ARG A 19 18.56 14.07 8.13
N PHE A 20 18.76 13.12 7.21
CA PHE A 20 19.11 13.42 5.82
C PHE A 20 17.91 13.90 4.98
N GLU A 21 16.67 13.69 5.44
CA GLU A 21 15.43 14.17 4.80
C GLU A 21 15.12 15.65 5.12
N HIS A 22 15.42 16.12 6.34
CA HIS A 22 15.07 17.49 6.77
C HIS A 22 15.97 18.62 6.23
N THR A 23 17.12 18.33 5.59
CA THR A 23 18.07 19.41 5.20
C THR A 23 17.67 20.18 3.93
N LYS A 24 16.57 19.83 3.24
CA LYS A 24 16.11 20.52 2.02
C LYS A 24 14.57 20.63 1.90
N GLU A 25 13.88 20.93 3.00
CA GLU A 25 12.44 21.18 2.97
C GLU A 25 12.10 22.51 2.27
N ARG A 26 11.70 22.42 1.00
CA ARG A 26 10.73 23.36 0.40
C ARG A 26 9.35 22.70 0.46
N PRO A 27 8.27 23.48 0.64
CA PRO A 27 6.97 22.93 1.00
C PRO A 27 6.48 21.97 -0.08
N SER A 28 5.98 20.81 0.34
CA SER A 28 5.29 19.85 -0.51
C SER A 28 4.23 20.60 -1.35
N SER A 29 4.37 20.60 -2.67
CA SER A 29 3.42 21.31 -3.53
C SER A 29 2.01 20.75 -3.33
N THR A 30 1.00 21.62 -3.41
CA THR A 30 -0.42 21.23 -3.30
C THR A 30 -0.79 20.13 -4.30
N LEU A 31 -0.09 20.06 -5.43
CA LEU A 31 -0.22 19.02 -6.45
C LEU A 31 0.16 17.63 -5.91
N ASN A 32 1.25 17.50 -5.15
CA ASN A 32 1.68 16.22 -4.58
C ASN A 32 0.67 15.68 -3.57
N ALA A 33 0.16 16.55 -2.70
CA ALA A 33 -0.87 16.19 -1.73
C ALA A 33 -2.16 15.71 -2.44
N ARG A 34 -2.52 16.33 -3.58
CA ARG A 34 -3.66 15.89 -4.41
C ARG A 34 -3.41 14.51 -5.05
N ILE A 35 -2.23 14.28 -5.61
CA ILE A 35 -1.88 12.98 -6.20
C ILE A 35 -1.91 11.88 -5.13
N GLN A 36 -1.34 12.13 -3.95
CA GLN A 36 -1.39 11.19 -2.83
C GLN A 36 -2.82 10.88 -2.40
N LEU A 37 -3.69 11.89 -2.32
CA LEU A 37 -5.12 11.71 -2.04
C LEU A 37 -5.82 10.85 -3.09
N ILE A 38 -5.54 11.06 -4.38
CA ILE A 38 -6.13 10.25 -5.46
C ILE A 38 -5.69 8.79 -5.33
N LEU A 39 -4.41 8.53 -5.10
CA LEU A 39 -3.87 7.18 -4.94
C LEU A 39 -4.49 6.46 -3.73
N GLN A 40 -4.54 7.13 -2.58
CA GLN A 40 -5.13 6.56 -1.36
C GLN A 40 -6.63 6.34 -1.49
N SER A 41 -7.35 7.27 -2.13
CA SER A 41 -8.79 7.12 -2.39
C SER A 41 -9.08 5.97 -3.35
N GLY A 42 -8.25 5.80 -4.39
CA GLY A 42 -8.38 4.67 -5.32
C GLY A 42 -8.12 3.33 -4.62
N ALA A 43 -7.10 3.26 -3.78
CA ALA A 43 -6.81 2.06 -2.99
C ALA A 43 -7.93 1.71 -2.01
N PHE A 44 -8.46 2.72 -1.29
CA PHE A 44 -9.60 2.55 -0.39
C PHE A 44 -10.86 2.12 -1.14
N ALA A 45 -11.17 2.74 -2.27
CA ALA A 45 -12.32 2.36 -3.09
C ALA A 45 -12.22 0.91 -3.56
N GLY A 46 -11.04 0.50 -4.07
CA GLY A 46 -10.80 -0.86 -4.50
C GLY A 46 -10.94 -1.88 -3.36
N SER A 47 -10.37 -1.60 -2.19
CA SER A 47 -10.50 -2.50 -1.04
C SER A 47 -11.93 -2.55 -0.50
N LEU A 48 -12.63 -1.43 -0.49
CA LEU A 48 -14.03 -1.36 -0.08
C LEU A 48 -14.92 -2.17 -1.03
N THR A 49 -14.69 -2.13 -2.33
CA THR A 49 -15.40 -3.00 -3.29
C THR A 49 -15.24 -4.47 -2.94
N VAL A 50 -14.02 -4.90 -2.57
CA VAL A 50 -13.78 -6.29 -2.16
C VAL A 50 -14.48 -6.62 -0.84
N VAL A 51 -14.49 -5.71 0.13
CA VAL A 51 -15.21 -5.89 1.40
C VAL A 51 -16.72 -6.02 1.15
N ILE A 52 -17.28 -5.17 0.29
CA ILE A 52 -18.70 -5.19 -0.07
C ILE A 52 -19.03 -6.52 -0.76
N SER A 53 -18.28 -6.94 -1.79
CA SER A 53 -18.56 -8.20 -2.48
C SER A 53 -18.41 -9.41 -1.57
N GLU A 54 -17.44 -9.39 -0.64
CA GLU A 54 -17.27 -10.46 0.33
C GLU A 54 -18.46 -10.57 1.31
N ILE A 55 -19.06 -9.44 1.72
CA ILE A 55 -20.21 -9.41 2.63
C ILE A 55 -21.53 -9.72 1.91
N PHE A 56 -21.76 -9.14 0.73
CA PHE A 56 -23.05 -9.19 0.04
C PHE A 56 -23.16 -10.35 -0.96
N ASP A 57 -22.07 -10.81 -1.55
CA ASP A 57 -22.08 -11.88 -2.58
C ASP A 57 -21.71 -13.25 -2.00
N ASN A 58 -22.03 -13.52 -0.73
CA ASN A 58 -21.75 -14.80 -0.05
C ASN A 58 -20.26 -15.21 -0.11
N HIS A 59 -19.36 -14.30 0.28
CA HIS A 59 -17.91 -14.55 0.29
C HIS A 59 -17.32 -14.87 -1.09
N LEU A 60 -17.87 -14.29 -2.15
CA LEU A 60 -17.46 -14.56 -3.54
C LEU A 60 -15.94 -14.44 -3.74
N PRO A 61 -15.24 -13.37 -3.32
CA PRO A 61 -13.78 -13.30 -3.45
C PRO A 61 -13.04 -14.48 -2.77
N THR A 62 -13.37 -14.81 -1.53
CA THR A 62 -12.78 -15.97 -0.84
C THR A 62 -13.10 -17.28 -1.57
N ARG A 63 -14.34 -17.46 -2.04
CA ARG A 63 -14.75 -18.67 -2.76
C ARG A 63 -14.02 -18.85 -4.07
N LEU A 64 -13.90 -17.80 -4.87
CA LEU A 64 -13.15 -17.84 -6.14
C LEU A 64 -11.67 -18.21 -5.88
N LEU A 65 -11.07 -17.71 -4.79
CA LEU A 65 -9.70 -18.09 -4.41
C LEU A 65 -9.58 -19.57 -4.03
N LEU A 66 -10.55 -20.12 -3.30
CA LEU A 66 -10.56 -21.54 -2.92
C LEU A 66 -10.84 -22.45 -4.12
N GLU A 67 -11.75 -22.05 -5.01
CA GLU A 67 -12.04 -22.75 -6.27
C GLU A 67 -10.83 -22.73 -7.22
N ALA A 68 -10.07 -21.63 -7.25
CA ALA A 68 -8.77 -21.58 -7.91
C ALA A 68 -7.80 -22.61 -7.33
N GLY A 69 -7.89 -23.01 -6.07
CA GLY A 69 -7.05 -24.09 -5.53
C GLY A 69 -7.31 -25.45 -6.19
N SER A 70 -8.48 -25.66 -6.80
CA SER A 70 -8.95 -27.00 -7.18
C SER A 70 -8.91 -27.27 -8.69
N ASP A 71 -9.15 -26.26 -9.53
CA ASP A 71 -9.20 -26.41 -11.00
C ASP A 71 -8.06 -25.63 -11.69
N ARG A 72 -7.30 -26.34 -12.54
CA ARG A 72 -6.16 -25.79 -13.28
C ARG A 72 -6.55 -24.69 -14.28
N LEU A 73 -7.73 -24.78 -14.90
CA LEU A 73 -8.23 -23.71 -15.78
C LEU A 73 -8.51 -22.44 -14.96
N PHE A 74 -9.14 -22.63 -13.81
CA PHE A 74 -9.48 -21.52 -12.91
C PHE A 74 -8.23 -20.85 -12.32
N GLN A 75 -7.18 -21.61 -12.02
CA GLN A 75 -5.85 -21.09 -11.66
C GLN A 75 -5.30 -20.17 -12.74
N LEU A 76 -5.22 -20.66 -13.98
CA LEU A 76 -4.63 -19.90 -15.08
C LEU A 76 -5.40 -18.62 -15.37
N VAL A 77 -6.74 -18.69 -15.39
CA VAL A 77 -7.60 -17.52 -15.57
C VAL A 77 -7.39 -16.52 -14.44
N SER A 78 -7.35 -16.97 -13.18
CA SER A 78 -7.15 -16.10 -12.02
C SER A 78 -5.78 -15.40 -12.06
N LEU A 79 -4.72 -16.14 -12.40
CA LEU A 79 -3.36 -15.59 -12.55
C LEU A 79 -3.26 -14.56 -13.67
N PHE A 80 -3.92 -14.84 -14.80
CA PHE A 80 -3.93 -13.95 -15.96
C PHE A 80 -4.72 -12.66 -15.66
N CYS A 81 -5.89 -12.78 -15.05
CA CYS A 81 -6.68 -11.63 -14.59
C CYS A 81 -5.87 -10.78 -13.59
N MET A 82 -5.19 -11.39 -12.64
CA MET A 82 -4.36 -10.67 -11.67
C MET A 82 -3.18 -9.96 -12.36
N ALA A 83 -2.52 -10.60 -13.32
CA ALA A 83 -1.44 -9.97 -14.11
C ALA A 83 -1.94 -8.75 -14.89
N ILE A 84 -3.13 -8.83 -15.50
CA ILE A 84 -3.76 -7.70 -16.19
C ILE A 84 -4.03 -6.57 -15.21
N VAL A 85 -4.62 -6.87 -14.05
CA VAL A 85 -4.91 -5.85 -13.02
C VAL A 85 -3.62 -5.17 -12.58
N ILE A 86 -2.54 -5.92 -12.33
CA ILE A 86 -1.24 -5.33 -11.96
C ILE A 86 -0.69 -4.46 -13.09
N ALA A 87 -0.75 -4.91 -14.34
CA ALA A 87 -0.31 -4.11 -15.48
C ALA A 87 -1.10 -2.80 -15.60
N LEU A 88 -2.43 -2.85 -15.39
CA LEU A 88 -3.29 -1.67 -15.36
C LEU A 88 -2.96 -0.75 -14.19
N LEU A 89 -2.69 -1.29 -12.99
CA LEU A 89 -2.30 -0.50 -11.83
C LEU A 89 -0.96 0.20 -12.02
N ILE A 90 0.05 -0.50 -12.54
CA ILE A 90 1.36 0.07 -12.86
C ILE A 90 1.22 1.14 -13.94
N GLY A 91 0.48 0.84 -15.02
CA GLY A 91 0.24 1.79 -16.12
C GLY A 91 -0.54 3.03 -15.65
N GLY A 92 -1.57 2.85 -14.82
CA GLY A 92 -2.35 3.93 -14.23
C GLY A 92 -1.50 4.80 -13.31
N LEU A 93 -0.71 4.19 -12.43
CA LEU A 93 0.22 4.91 -11.56
C LEU A 93 1.23 5.74 -12.38
N TYR A 94 1.84 5.15 -13.40
CA TYR A 94 2.79 5.85 -14.26
C TYR A 94 2.12 6.99 -15.02
N THR A 95 0.89 6.81 -15.48
CA THR A 95 0.11 7.85 -16.16
C THR A 95 -0.18 9.04 -15.24
N VAL A 96 -0.57 8.79 -13.99
CA VAL A 96 -0.82 9.84 -12.98
C VAL A 96 0.48 10.61 -12.67
N LEU A 97 1.59 9.89 -12.47
CA LEU A 97 2.90 10.50 -12.21
C LEU A 97 3.40 11.31 -13.42
N TRP A 98 3.20 10.79 -14.64
CA TRP A 98 3.55 11.44 -15.89
C TRP A 98 2.76 12.72 -16.11
N TYR A 99 1.46 12.69 -15.81
CA TYR A 99 0.62 13.88 -15.86
C TYR A 99 1.10 14.96 -14.86
N GLY A 100 1.46 14.55 -13.64
CA GLY A 100 2.04 15.44 -12.63
C GLY A 100 3.36 16.08 -13.08
N ALA A 101 4.26 15.28 -13.66
CA ALA A 101 5.54 15.76 -14.18
C ALA A 101 5.37 16.78 -15.31
N ARG A 102 4.40 16.54 -16.22
CA ARG A 102 4.09 17.47 -17.31
C ARG A 102 3.60 18.83 -16.83
N GLN A 103 2.80 18.88 -15.76
CA GLN A 103 2.30 20.15 -15.22
C GLN A 103 3.43 21.00 -14.62
N GLU A 104 4.44 20.36 -14.03
CA GLU A 104 5.59 21.05 -13.44
C GLU A 104 6.75 21.28 -14.43
N LYS A 105 6.58 20.89 -15.70
CA LYS A 105 7.57 21.04 -16.79
C LYS A 105 8.93 20.39 -16.49
N GLU A 106 8.93 19.31 -15.70
CA GLU A 106 10.14 18.56 -15.34
C GLU A 106 10.14 17.19 -16.01
N SER A 107 11.32 16.57 -16.09
CA SER A 107 11.41 15.17 -16.50
C SER A 107 10.72 14.28 -15.45
N LEU A 108 10.11 13.18 -15.88
CA LEU A 108 9.42 12.26 -14.97
C LEU A 108 10.35 11.76 -13.85
N ALA A 109 11.61 11.47 -14.18
CA ALA A 109 12.60 11.00 -13.22
C ALA A 109 12.90 12.06 -12.15
N GLU A 110 13.08 13.31 -12.54
CA GLU A 110 13.31 14.44 -11.60
C GLU A 110 12.06 14.73 -10.77
N TYR A 111 10.88 14.70 -11.39
CA TYR A 111 9.60 14.89 -10.70
C TYR A 111 9.37 13.81 -9.64
N ILE A 112 9.61 12.53 -9.97
CA ILE A 112 9.51 11.41 -9.03
C ILE A 112 10.57 11.54 -7.92
N ALA A 113 11.82 11.84 -8.27
CA ALA A 113 12.90 11.99 -7.28
C ALA A 113 12.65 13.15 -6.30
N ARG A 114 12.02 14.24 -6.77
CA ARG A 114 11.73 15.45 -5.99
C ARG A 114 10.48 15.31 -5.12
N ASN A 115 9.38 14.86 -5.71
CA ASN A 115 8.06 14.89 -5.09
C ASN A 115 7.66 13.56 -4.44
N PHE A 116 8.22 12.48 -4.96
CA PHE A 116 7.92 11.12 -4.55
C PHE A 116 9.22 10.39 -4.20
N ARG A 117 10.13 11.05 -3.46
CA ARG A 117 11.42 10.48 -3.04
C ARG A 117 11.27 9.16 -2.27
N ARG A 118 10.08 8.90 -1.68
CA ARG A 118 9.65 7.62 -1.08
C ARG A 118 9.33 6.53 -2.12
N PHE A 119 8.84 6.90 -3.31
CA PHE A 119 8.59 6.00 -4.45
C PHE A 119 9.85 5.81 -5.31
N ALA A 120 10.73 6.82 -5.39
CA ALA A 120 11.94 6.78 -6.22
C ALA A 120 12.96 5.68 -5.85
N ARG A 121 12.94 5.20 -4.60
CA ARG A 121 13.84 4.12 -4.12
C ARG A 121 13.30 2.71 -4.35
N LEU A 122 12.10 2.58 -4.91
CA LEU A 122 11.48 1.31 -5.26
C LEU A 122 11.22 1.30 -6.75
N SER A 123 11.71 0.28 -7.43
CA SER A 123 11.00 -0.17 -8.63
C SER A 123 9.66 -0.71 -8.13
N PHE A 124 8.63 0.15 -8.05
CA PHE A 124 7.28 -0.22 -7.61
C PHE A 124 6.74 -1.40 -8.44
N ALA A 125 7.12 -1.43 -9.71
CA ALA A 125 6.92 -2.57 -10.59
C ALA A 125 7.59 -3.84 -10.05
N SER A 126 8.87 -3.78 -9.62
CA SER A 126 9.56 -4.93 -9.04
C SER A 126 8.92 -5.43 -7.74
N ASP A 127 8.49 -4.55 -6.84
CA ASP A 127 7.82 -4.96 -5.58
C ASP A 127 6.46 -5.62 -5.87
N LEU A 128 5.65 -5.01 -6.73
CA LEU A 128 4.37 -5.59 -7.16
C LEU A 128 4.58 -6.93 -7.89
N LEU A 129 5.62 -7.06 -8.71
CA LEU A 129 5.97 -8.31 -9.38
C LEU A 129 6.37 -9.39 -8.38
N VAL A 130 7.15 -9.08 -7.35
CA VAL A 130 7.51 -10.05 -6.30
C VAL A 130 6.27 -10.49 -5.52
N LYS A 131 5.38 -9.55 -5.17
CA LYS A 131 4.11 -9.84 -4.48
C LYS A 131 3.18 -10.69 -5.35
N TYR A 132 3.11 -10.38 -6.64
CA TYR A 132 2.39 -11.18 -7.64
C TYR A 132 2.94 -12.60 -7.75
N ILE A 133 4.25 -12.76 -7.93
CA ILE A 133 4.90 -14.06 -8.05
C ILE A 133 4.63 -14.90 -6.78
N THR A 134 4.68 -14.27 -5.61
CA THR A 134 4.41 -14.97 -4.34
C THR A 134 2.97 -15.46 -4.28
N ILE A 135 1.99 -14.63 -4.65
CA ILE A 135 0.58 -15.05 -4.71
C ILE A 135 0.39 -16.12 -5.80
N ALA A 136 1.07 -15.97 -6.94
CA ALA A 136 0.97 -16.90 -8.04
C ALA A 136 1.47 -18.30 -7.66
N ILE A 137 2.58 -18.37 -6.91
CA ILE A 137 3.09 -19.61 -6.34
C ILE A 137 2.05 -20.23 -5.41
N LEU A 138 1.39 -19.46 -4.53
CA LEU A 138 0.35 -20.00 -3.64
C LEU A 138 -0.88 -20.53 -4.39
N VAL A 139 -1.27 -19.88 -5.49
CA VAL A 139 -2.38 -20.34 -6.33
C VAL A 139 -2.00 -21.63 -7.09
N ILE A 140 -0.76 -21.73 -7.57
CA ILE A 140 -0.26 -22.92 -8.30
C ILE A 140 0.06 -24.09 -7.34
N ALA A 141 0.48 -23.80 -6.11
CA ALA A 141 0.88 -24.78 -5.08
C ALA A 141 -0.31 -25.28 -4.24
N PRO A 142 -1.49 -25.43 -4.86
CA PRO A 142 -2.84 -25.39 -4.26
C PRO A 142 -2.91 -24.97 -2.78
N ALA A 143 -2.38 -23.79 -2.47
CA ALA A 143 -2.36 -23.24 -1.11
C ALA A 143 -3.06 -21.87 -1.00
N PRO A 144 -4.22 -21.63 -1.67
CA PRO A 144 -4.87 -20.32 -1.67
C PRO A 144 -5.33 -19.87 -0.28
N GLN A 145 -5.50 -20.79 0.67
CA GLN A 145 -5.84 -20.48 2.06
C GLN A 145 -4.80 -19.58 2.76
N TRP A 146 -3.55 -19.56 2.28
CA TRP A 146 -2.49 -18.73 2.84
C TRP A 146 -2.51 -17.29 2.30
N ILE A 147 -3.28 -17.02 1.26
CA ILE A 147 -3.31 -15.71 0.60
C ILE A 147 -3.79 -14.62 1.57
N ALA A 148 -4.80 -14.88 2.40
CA ALA A 148 -5.29 -13.92 3.39
C ALA A 148 -4.20 -13.50 4.40
N ALA A 149 -3.46 -14.47 4.93
CA ALA A 149 -2.35 -14.22 5.84
C ALA A 149 -1.21 -13.48 5.15
N LEU A 150 -0.91 -13.84 3.89
CA LEU A 150 0.13 -13.18 3.11
C LEU A 150 -0.23 -11.72 2.81
N LEU A 151 -1.50 -11.41 2.53
CA LEU A 151 -1.97 -10.04 2.36
C LEU A 151 -1.70 -9.21 3.62
N LEU A 152 -1.96 -9.74 4.82
CA LEU A 152 -1.63 -9.07 6.08
C LEU A 152 -0.12 -8.80 6.22
N VAL A 153 0.72 -9.75 5.81
CA VAL A 153 2.18 -9.55 5.79
C VAL A 153 2.59 -8.46 4.79
N PHE A 154 1.97 -8.40 3.61
CA PHE A 154 2.22 -7.34 2.65
C PHE A 154 1.79 -5.96 3.15
N ILE A 155 0.68 -5.89 3.89
CA ILE A 155 0.26 -4.66 4.56
C ILE A 155 1.30 -4.23 5.61
N ALA A 156 1.80 -5.18 6.40
CA ALA A 156 2.85 -4.93 7.38
C ALA A 156 4.14 -4.40 6.72
N ASP A 157 4.56 -5.01 5.62
CA ASP A 157 5.71 -4.57 4.83
C ASP A 157 5.53 -3.13 4.35
N TYR A 158 4.38 -2.79 3.75
CA TYR A 158 4.09 -1.42 3.31
C TYR A 158 4.07 -0.41 4.47
N LEU A 159 3.62 -0.82 5.67
CA LEU A 159 3.65 0.01 6.87
C LEU A 159 5.07 0.24 7.37
N PHE A 160 5.88 -0.82 7.50
CA PHE A 160 7.27 -0.72 7.97
C PHE A 160 8.13 0.13 7.04
N GLN A 161 7.95 -0.03 5.73
CA GLN A 161 8.61 0.81 4.75
C GLN A 161 8.21 2.29 4.87
N GLY A 162 6.99 2.59 5.34
CA GLY A 162 6.49 3.97 5.53
C GLY A 162 6.28 4.72 4.22
N ARG A 163 6.05 4.00 3.12
CA ARG A 163 6.05 4.55 1.75
C ARG A 163 4.65 4.73 1.19
N PHE A 164 3.76 3.78 1.46
CA PHE A 164 2.38 3.81 0.97
C PHE A 164 1.49 4.64 1.89
N PHE A 165 1.38 4.27 3.17
CA PHE A 165 0.54 4.97 4.14
C PHE A 165 1.22 6.22 4.71
N LEU A 166 0.44 7.27 4.93
CA LEU A 166 0.90 8.57 5.45
C LEU A 166 0.94 8.60 6.99
N TYR A 167 1.33 7.50 7.62
CA TYR A 167 1.44 7.40 9.08
C TYR A 167 2.82 7.83 9.58
N SER A 168 2.88 8.26 10.84
CA SER A 168 4.14 8.45 11.55
C SER A 168 4.83 7.11 11.79
N VAL A 169 6.16 7.13 11.99
CA VAL A 169 6.98 5.94 12.22
C VAL A 169 6.39 5.05 13.32
N ARG A 170 5.97 5.65 14.43
CA ARG A 170 5.40 4.94 15.59
C ARG A 170 4.10 4.23 15.22
N MET A 171 3.19 4.91 14.53
CA MET A 171 1.91 4.34 14.10
C MET A 171 2.13 3.22 13.07
N SER A 172 3.03 3.43 12.11
CA SER A 172 3.43 2.40 11.14
C SER A 172 4.00 1.15 11.81
N LEU A 173 4.86 1.30 12.83
CA LEU A 173 5.41 0.17 13.58
C LEU A 173 4.32 -0.59 14.33
N VAL A 174 3.47 0.12 15.07
CA VAL A 174 2.38 -0.50 15.84
C VAL A 174 1.43 -1.25 14.91
N PHE A 175 0.94 -0.61 13.86
CA PHE A 175 0.04 -1.27 12.91
C PHE A 175 0.73 -2.41 12.15
N GLY A 176 2.02 -2.27 11.81
CA GLY A 176 2.77 -3.33 11.14
C GLY A 176 2.92 -4.56 12.03
N ILE A 177 3.24 -4.37 13.30
CA ILE A 177 3.30 -5.45 14.30
C ILE A 177 1.91 -6.11 14.45
N VAL A 178 0.85 -5.32 14.56
CA VAL A 178 -0.53 -5.83 14.60
C VAL A 178 -0.85 -6.67 13.35
N CYS A 179 -0.43 -6.24 12.16
CA CYS A 179 -0.64 -7.00 10.92
C CYS A 179 0.11 -8.35 10.93
N VAL A 180 1.34 -8.39 11.45
CA VAL A 180 2.12 -9.63 11.58
C VAL A 180 1.45 -10.60 12.56
N PHE A 181 1.01 -10.11 13.73
CA PHE A 181 0.27 -10.95 14.68
C PHE A 181 -1.07 -11.41 14.12
N ALA A 182 -1.79 -10.55 13.40
CA ALA A 182 -3.02 -10.92 12.72
C ALA A 182 -2.77 -12.01 11.67
N ALA A 183 -1.69 -11.91 10.89
CA ALA A 183 -1.31 -12.94 9.92
C ALA A 183 -1.03 -14.28 10.59
N ALA A 184 -0.27 -14.27 11.70
CA ALA A 184 0.01 -15.49 12.47
C ALA A 184 -1.27 -16.09 13.06
N ALA A 185 -2.17 -15.27 13.60
CA ALA A 185 -3.47 -15.71 14.10
C ALA A 185 -4.34 -16.29 12.97
N HIS A 186 -4.33 -15.69 11.78
CA HIS A 186 -5.03 -16.20 10.59
C HIS A 186 -4.61 -17.62 10.25
N VAL A 187 -3.31 -17.89 10.28
CA VAL A 187 -2.75 -19.23 10.04
C VAL A 187 -3.10 -20.18 11.18
N ALA A 188 -2.88 -19.77 12.44
CA ALA A 188 -3.11 -20.61 13.61
C ALA A 188 -4.59 -21.01 13.78
N LEU A 189 -5.51 -20.11 13.43
CA LEU A 189 -6.95 -20.33 13.51
C LEU A 189 -7.56 -20.90 12.22
N SER A 190 -6.74 -21.21 11.21
CA SER A 190 -7.19 -21.70 9.90
C SER A 190 -8.28 -20.82 9.26
N ILE A 191 -8.14 -19.50 9.39
CA ILE A 191 -9.09 -18.56 8.80
C ILE A 191 -8.80 -18.48 7.29
N HIS A 192 -9.76 -18.90 6.48
CA HIS A 192 -9.62 -18.91 5.02
C HIS A 192 -10.13 -17.63 4.35
N SER A 193 -10.92 -16.82 5.06
CA SER A 193 -11.50 -15.61 4.50
C SER A 193 -10.46 -14.50 4.36
N ILE A 194 -10.49 -13.83 3.20
CA ILE A 194 -9.71 -12.62 2.95
C ILE A 194 -10.30 -11.38 3.63
N LEU A 195 -11.53 -11.47 4.15
CA LEU A 195 -12.27 -10.35 4.71
C LEU A 195 -11.52 -9.56 5.79
N PRO A 196 -10.86 -10.19 6.79
CA PRO A 196 -10.24 -9.39 7.84
C PRO A 196 -9.00 -8.65 7.33
N ALA A 197 -8.29 -9.20 6.35
CA ALA A 197 -7.16 -8.52 5.69
C ALA A 197 -7.64 -7.30 4.90
N THR A 198 -8.75 -7.43 4.16
CA THR A 198 -9.30 -6.34 3.34
C THR A 198 -9.97 -5.26 4.19
N ILE A 199 -10.64 -5.62 5.29
CA ILE A 199 -11.15 -4.67 6.29
C ILE A 199 -9.99 -3.87 6.88
N LEU A 200 -8.94 -4.54 7.35
CA LEU A 200 -7.79 -3.86 7.97
C LEU A 200 -7.13 -2.89 6.99
N PHE A 201 -6.91 -3.32 5.75
CA PHE A 201 -6.38 -2.44 4.71
C PHE A 201 -7.29 -1.24 4.43
N SER A 202 -8.61 -1.44 4.42
CA SER A 202 -9.59 -0.36 4.19
C SER A 202 -9.54 0.67 5.32
N ILE A 203 -9.45 0.23 6.58
CA ILE A 203 -9.33 1.12 7.75
C ILE A 203 -8.03 1.94 7.68
N LEU A 204 -6.91 1.29 7.37
CA LEU A 204 -5.61 1.95 7.25
C LEU A 204 -5.57 2.95 6.08
N SER A 205 -6.18 2.59 4.95
CA SER A 205 -6.28 3.47 3.78
C SER A 205 -7.14 4.69 4.10
N LEU A 206 -8.28 4.50 4.77
CA LEU A 206 -9.14 5.59 5.21
C LEU A 206 -8.40 6.57 6.15
N GLY A 207 -7.67 6.05 7.14
CA GLY A 207 -6.87 6.89 8.03
C GLY A 207 -5.79 7.66 7.29
N SER A 208 -5.15 7.05 6.29
CA SER A 208 -4.17 7.73 5.43
C SER A 208 -4.81 8.83 4.57
N ILE A 209 -6.03 8.63 4.05
CA ILE A 209 -6.79 9.67 3.33
C ILE A 209 -7.08 10.87 4.24
N ILE A 210 -7.52 10.62 5.48
CA ILE A 210 -7.82 11.69 6.44
C ILE A 210 -6.56 12.53 6.69
N ILE A 211 -5.41 11.89 6.91
CA ILE A 211 -4.13 12.60 7.11
C ILE A 211 -3.78 13.44 5.87
N ALA A 212 -3.87 12.85 4.67
CA ALA A 212 -3.60 13.55 3.42
C ALA A 212 -4.52 14.77 3.22
N ALA A 213 -5.80 14.64 3.56
CA ALA A 213 -6.78 15.72 3.48
C ALA A 213 -6.47 16.85 4.47
N LEU A 214 -6.04 16.52 5.69
CA LEU A 214 -5.62 17.50 6.69
C LEU A 214 -4.36 18.26 6.24
N GLN A 215 -3.38 17.57 5.67
CA GLN A 215 -2.17 18.18 5.13
C GLN A 215 -2.49 19.14 3.97
N LEU A 216 -3.34 18.72 3.02
CA LEU A 216 -3.76 19.58 1.92
C LEU A 216 -4.49 20.84 2.43
N ARG A 217 -5.38 20.70 3.42
CA ARG A 217 -6.06 21.85 4.04
C ARG A 217 -5.10 22.82 4.71
N ALA A 218 -4.07 22.32 5.38
CA ALA A 218 -3.04 23.16 6.00
C ALA A 218 -2.26 23.96 4.96
N LEU A 219 -1.86 23.32 3.85
CA LEU A 219 -1.12 23.97 2.75
C LEU A 219 -1.96 25.04 2.01
N LEU A 220 -3.26 24.82 1.83
CA LEU A 220 -4.13 25.83 1.23
C LEU A 220 -4.23 27.07 2.13
N ARG A 221 -4.37 26.88 3.44
CA ARG A 221 -4.43 27.99 4.40
C ARG A 221 -3.12 28.77 4.54
N SER A 222 -1.96 28.13 4.35
CA SER A 222 -0.68 28.86 4.35
C SER A 222 -0.54 29.73 3.11
N ASN A 223 -0.91 29.21 1.93
CA ASN A 223 -0.86 29.97 0.68
C ASN A 223 -1.80 31.18 0.68
N GLU A 224 -2.99 31.07 1.29
CA GLU A 224 -3.91 32.21 1.46
C GLU A 224 -3.33 33.30 2.38
N ARG A 225 -2.49 32.94 3.35
CA ARG A 225 -1.85 33.90 4.27
C ARG A 225 -0.62 34.59 3.69
N GLU A 226 0.09 33.95 2.77
CA GLU A 226 1.25 34.54 2.07
C GLU A 226 0.83 35.43 0.89
N GLY A 227 -0.39 35.24 0.37
CA GLY A 227 -0.95 36.05 -0.72
C GLY A 227 -1.81 37.25 -0.28
N ALA A 228 -2.00 37.45 1.03
CA ALA A 228 -2.75 38.56 1.64
C ALA A 228 -1.81 39.55 2.31
#